data_AF-A0A1F3KR54-F1
#
_entry.id   AF-A0A1F3KR54-F1
#
_cell.length_a   1.000
_cell.length_b   1.000
_cell.length_c   1.000
_cell.angle_alpha   90.00
_cell.angle_beta   90.00
_cell.angle_gamma   90.00
#
_symmetry.space_group_name_H-M   'P 1'
#
loop_
_entity.id
_entity.type
_entity.pdbx_description
1 polymer ?
#
loop_
_entity_poly.entity_id
_entity_poly.type
_entity_poly.pdbx_seq_one_letter_code
_entity_poly.pdbx_strand_id
1 'polypeptide(L)' 'MESIVIDIRNEKDKFLFLALAERLKLRSKIFTDEEKEEIGLIKAMKEGKNSGKADEVEIMKSLDK' A
#
# COMPACT_ATOMS: atom_id res chain seq x y z
N MET A 1 -14.70 -6.14 -1.31
CA MET A 1 -14.39 -5.42 -2.56
C MET A 1 -13.08 -5.99 -3.05
N GLU A 2 -13.07 -6.66 -4.19
CA GLU A 2 -11.88 -7.31 -4.74
C GLU A 2 -11.24 -6.39 -5.76
N SER A 3 -9.93 -6.20 -5.66
CA SER A 3 -9.14 -5.37 -6.57
C SER A 3 -7.81 -6.04 -6.85
N ILE A 4 -7.32 -5.89 -8.06
CA ILE A 4 -6.01 -6.38 -8.48
C ILE A 4 -5.09 -5.17 -8.67
N VAL A 5 -3.88 -5.26 -8.13
CA VAL A 5 -2.80 -4.30 -8.36
C VAL A 5 -1.83 -4.93 -9.34
N ILE A 6 -1.49 -4.19 -10.40
CA ILE A 6 -0.59 -4.65 -11.46
C ILE A 6 0.57 -3.66 -11.56
N ASP A 7 1.80 -4.16 -11.48
CA ASP A 7 3.00 -3.40 -11.80
C ASP A 7 3.22 -3.41 -13.31
N ILE A 8 3.19 -2.24 -13.94
CA ILE A 8 3.32 -2.08 -15.39
C ILE A 8 4.67 -1.45 -15.70
N ARG A 9 5.55 -2.22 -16.34
CA ARG A 9 6.93 -1.80 -16.67
C ARG A 9 7.10 -1.31 -18.10
N ASN A 10 6.08 -1.49 -18.95
CA ASN A 10 6.11 -1.15 -20.37
C ASN A 10 4.81 -0.44 -20.80
N GLU A 11 4.92 0.59 -21.63
CA GLU A 11 3.78 1.33 -22.18
C GLU A 11 2.84 0.45 -23.02
N LYS A 12 3.34 -0.59 -23.69
CA LYS A 12 2.47 -1.54 -24.42
C LYS A 12 1.52 -2.30 -23.49
N ASP A 13 2.03 -2.74 -22.35
CA ASP A 13 1.24 -3.48 -21.37
C ASP A 13 0.20 -2.56 -20.72
N LYS A 14 0.59 -1.31 -20.45
CA LYS A 14 -0.32 -0.27 -19.95
C LYS A 14 -1.52 -0.09 -20.85
N PHE A 15 -1.30 0.06 -22.15
CA PHE A 15 -2.38 0.22 -23.11
C PHE A 15 -3.29 -1.02 -23.13
N LEU A 16 -2.71 -2.22 -23.15
CA LEU A 16 -3.47 -3.47 -23.13
C LEU A 16 -4.38 -3.59 -21.91
N PHE A 17 -3.85 -3.32 -20.70
CA PHE A 17 -4.62 -3.44 -19.47
C PHE A 17 -5.70 -2.37 -19.33
N LEU A 18 -5.46 -1.14 -19.78
CA LEU A 18 -6.47 -0.09 -19.80
C LEU A 18 -7.61 -0.44 -20.77
N ALA A 19 -7.28 -0.89 -21.98
CA ALA A 19 -8.27 -1.30 -22.97
C ALA A 19 -9.11 -2.50 -22.48
N LEU A 20 -8.48 -3.45 -21.78
CA LEU A 20 -9.18 -4.57 -21.16
C LEU A 20 -10.13 -4.08 -20.05
N ALA A 21 -9.67 -3.20 -19.16
CA ALA A 21 -10.47 -2.67 -18.07
C ALA A 21 -11.70 -1.92 -18.61
N GLU A 22 -11.53 -1.10 -19.65
CA GLU A 22 -12.62 -0.41 -20.33
C GLU A 22 -13.62 -1.40 -20.94
N ARG A 23 -13.15 -2.40 -21.68
CA ARG A 23 -14.00 -3.42 -22.31
C ARG A 23 -14.81 -4.22 -21.29
N LEU A 24 -14.22 -4.50 -20.13
CA LEU A 24 -14.87 -5.19 -19.02
C LEU A 24 -15.70 -4.26 -18.12
N LYS A 25 -15.72 -2.95 -18.41
CA LYS A 25 -16.38 -1.90 -17.60
C LYS A 25 -15.91 -1.91 -16.13
N LEU A 26 -14.64 -2.21 -15.92
CA LEU A 26 -14.01 -2.19 -14.60
C LEU A 26 -13.54 -0.78 -14.27
N ARG A 27 -13.62 -0.41 -13.00
CA ARG A 27 -13.00 0.82 -12.49
C ARG A 27 -11.48 0.60 -12.39
N SER A 28 -10.71 1.38 -13.14
CA SER A 28 -9.25 1.38 -13.10
C SER A 28 -8.72 2.72 -12.58
N LYS A 29 -7.63 2.69 -11.81
CA LYS A 29 -6.89 3.87 -11.35
C LYS A 29 -5.40 3.62 -11.58
N ILE A 30 -4.70 4.62 -12.11
CA ILE A 30 -3.24 4.64 -12.16
C ILE A 30 -2.77 5.40 -10.93
N PHE A 31 -1.87 4.80 -10.15
CA PHE A 31 -1.31 5.44 -8.97
C PHE A 31 -0.14 6.35 -9.35
N THR A 32 -0.14 7.56 -8.81
CA THR A 32 1.05 8.44 -8.85
C THR A 32 2.11 7.92 -7.88
N ASP A 33 3.34 8.43 -8.00
CA ASP A 33 4.42 8.03 -7.10
C ASP A 33 4.16 8.45 -5.65
N GLU A 34 3.58 9.64 -5.43
CA GLU A 34 3.12 10.09 -4.11
C GLU A 34 2.09 9.13 -3.49
N GLU A 35 1.11 8.67 -4.26
CA GLU A 35 0.11 7.71 -3.79
C GLU A 35 0.74 6.34 -3.45
N LYS A 36 1.75 5.91 -4.20
CA LYS A 36 2.49 4.67 -3.90
C LYS A 36 3.25 4.79 -2.59
N GLU A 37 3.91 5.93 -2.36
CA GLU A 37 4.64 6.21 -1.11
C GLU A 37 3.69 6.24 0.08
N GLU A 38 2.54 6.90 -0.04
CA GLU A 38 1.53 6.95 1.01
C GLU A 38 0.99 5.55 1.35
N ILE A 39 0.68 4.74 0.34
CA ILE A 39 0.27 3.33 0.54
C ILE A 39 1.37 2.53 1.26
N GLY A 40 2.63 2.73 0.85
CA GLY A 40 3.79 2.12 1.49
C GLY A 40 3.93 2.50 2.96
N LEU A 41 3.76 3.79 3.27
CA LEU A 41 3.81 4.30 4.64
C LEU A 41 2.68 3.73 5.50
N ILE A 42 1.44 3.73 5.00
CA ILE A 42 0.28 3.16 5.72
C ILE A 42 0.52 1.68 6.01
N LYS A 43 1.10 0.93 5.07
CA LYS A 43 1.45 -0.47 5.26
C LYS A 43 2.49 -0.64 6.36
N ALA A 44 3.58 0.14 6.33
CA ALA A 44 4.62 0.12 7.36
C ALA A 44 4.08 0.50 8.75
N MET A 45 3.14 1.45 8.84
CA MET A 45 2.48 1.81 10.09
C MET A 45 1.58 0.70 10.62
N LYS A 46 0.84 0.00 9.75
CA LYS A 46 0.04 -1.18 10.14
C LYS A 46 0.92 -2.32 10.62
N GLU A 47 2.03 -2.59 9.93
CA GLU A 47 3.02 -3.57 10.36
C GLU A 47 3.64 -3.15 11.69
N GLY A 48 4.00 -1.88 11.86
CA GLY A 48 4.54 -1.32 13.11
C GLY A 48 3.55 -1.29 14.29
N LYS A 49 2.23 -1.29 14.01
CA LYS A 49 1.18 -1.47 15.04
C LYS A 49 0.97 -2.94 15.40
N ASN A 50 1.14 -3.85 14.44
CA ASN A 50 0.95 -5.29 14.64
C ASN A 50 2.22 -5.98 15.17
N SER A 51 3.41 -5.44 14.88
CA SER A 51 4.63 -5.78 15.58
C SER A 51 4.49 -5.21 16.98
N GLY A 52 4.44 -6.05 18.00
CA GLY A 52 4.29 -5.65 19.40
C GLY A 52 5.38 -4.64 19.77
N LYS A 53 5.07 -3.36 19.61
CA LYS A 53 5.79 -2.31 20.32
C LYS A 53 5.48 -2.59 21.78
N ALA A 54 6.53 -2.89 22.54
CA ALA A 54 6.44 -2.93 23.99
C ALA A 54 5.67 -1.68 24.43
N ASP A 55 4.67 -1.90 25.27
CA ASP A 55 3.80 -0.83 25.76
C ASP A 55 4.71 0.31 26.23
N GLU A 56 4.42 1.54 25.82
CA GLU A 56 5.22 2.72 26.20
C GLU A 56 5.42 2.77 27.72
N VAL A 57 4.44 2.25 28.46
CA VAL A 57 4.42 2.06 29.91
C VAL A 57 5.48 1.05 30.39
N GLU A 58 5.75 -0.05 29.68
CA GLU A 58 6.83 -1.00 30.03
C GLU A 58 8.21 -0.39 29.79
N ILE A 59 8.38 0.36 28.70
CA ILE A 59 9.65 1.02 28.39
C ILE A 59 9.95 2.10 29.44
N MET A 60 8.96 2.93 29.79
CA MET A 60 9.14 4.00 30.78
C MET A 60 9.44 3.45 32.19
N LYS A 61 8.83 2.32 32.59
CA LYS A 61 9.15 1.63 33.85
C LYS A 61 10.58 1.10 33.92
N SER A 62 11.20 0.80 32.78
CA SER A 62 12.59 0.31 32.72
C SER A 62 13.65 1.42 32.79
N LEU A 63 13.25 2.68 32.55
CA LEU A 63 14.13 3.86 32.58
C LEU A 63 14.18 4.56 33.95
N ASP A 64 13.19 4.33 34.81
CA ASP A 64 13.11 4.89 36.17
C ASP A 64 13.86 4.07 37.25
N LYS A 65 14.82 3.21 36.86
CA LYS A 65 15.73 2.49 37.76
C LYS A 65 17.17 2.93 37.56
#